data_AF-A0A3D4QI24-F1
#
_entry.id   AF-A0A3D4QI24-F1
#
_cell.length_a   1.000
_cell.length_b   1.000
_cell.length_c   1.000
_cell.angle_alpha   90.00
_cell.angle_beta   90.00
_cell.angle_gamma   90.00
#
_symmetry.space_group_name_H-M   'P 1'
#
loop_
_entity.id
_entity.type
_entity.pdbx_description
1 polymer ?
#
loop_
_entity_poly.entity_id
_entity_poly.type
_entity_poly.pdbx_seq_one_letter_code
_entity_poly.pdbx_strand_id
1 'polypeptide(L)' 'EVLRVIAKRLLRNVRGFDTAARFGGEEFVVAMPDTPIDIAFAVADRIRAKVAEEPIPLPDGTQLSVTM' A
#
# COMPACT_ATOMS: atom_id res chain seq x y z
N GLU A 1 3.58 12.73 -5.96
CA GLU A 1 4.65 11.75 -5.75
C GLU A 1 4.29 10.72 -4.68
N VAL A 2 3.89 11.16 -3.49
CA VAL A 2 3.44 10.31 -2.36
C VAL A 2 2.51 9.17 -2.78
N LEU A 3 1.36 9.46 -3.39
CA LEU A 3 0.39 8.44 -3.81
C LEU A 3 0.96 7.41 -4.80
N ARG A 4 1.93 7.80 -5.64
CA ARG A 4 2.58 6.87 -6.58
C ARG A 4 3.48 5.88 -5.83
N VAL A 5 4.22 6.36 -4.83
CA VAL A 5 5.07 5.50 -3.99
C VAL A 5 4.21 4.55 -3.17
N ILE A 6 3.10 5.03 -2.58
CA ILE A 6 2.13 4.20 -1.87
C ILE A 6 1.55 3.13 -2.80
N ALA A 7 1.10 3.51 -4.00
CA ALA A 7 0.57 2.55 -4.99
C ALA A 7 1.61 1.47 -5.37
N LYS A 8 2.88 1.84 -5.56
CA LYS A 8 3.96 0.88 -5.83
C LYS A 8 4.18 -0.07 -4.65
N ARG A 9 4.15 0.43 -3.42
CA ARG A 9 4.30 -0.40 -2.20
C ARG A 9 3.11 -1.36 -2.06
N LEU A 10 1.89 -0.90 -2.31
CA LEU A 10 0.69 -1.74 -2.34
C LEU A 10 0.84 -2.87 -3.36
N LEU A 11 1.14 -2.55 -4.62
CA LEU A 11 1.24 -3.52 -5.72
C LEU A 11 2.31 -4.60 -5.48
N ARG A 12 3.41 -4.27 -4.79
CA ARG A 12 4.45 -5.25 -4.41
C ARG A 12 4.03 -6.21 -3.30
N ASN A 13 2.97 -5.90 -2.57
CA ASN A 13 2.54 -6.64 -1.39
C ASN A 13 1.20 -7.38 -1.57
N VAL A 14 0.58 -7.29 -2.74
CA VAL A 14 -0.63 -8.03 -3.11
C VAL A 14 -0.27 -9.14 -4.10
N ARG A 15 -1.10 -10.19 -4.21
CA ARG A 15 -0.87 -11.29 -5.16
C ARG A 15 -1.23 -10.82 -6.56
N GLY A 16 -0.70 -11.49 -7.59
CA GLY A 16 -0.94 -11.12 -8.99
C GLY A 16 -2.40 -11.21 -9.45
N PHE A 17 -3.24 -11.97 -8.75
CA PHE A 17 -4.68 -12.08 -9.03
C PHE A 17 -5.55 -11.20 -8.10
N ASP A 18 -4.97 -10.61 -7.06
CA ASP A 18 -5.66 -9.61 -6.24
C ASP A 18 -5.73 -8.30 -7.02
N THR A 19 -6.81 -7.54 -6.84
CA THR A 19 -6.98 -6.24 -7.51
C THR A 19 -6.69 -5.12 -6.52
N ALA A 20 -5.64 -4.34 -6.76
CA ALA A 20 -5.40 -3.08 -6.07
C ALA A 20 -5.88 -1.91 -6.93
N ALA A 21 -6.71 -1.04 -6.36
CA ALA A 21 -7.28 0.11 -7.05
C ALA A 21 -7.20 1.37 -6.18
N ARG A 22 -7.14 2.53 -6.84
CA ARG A 22 -7.37 3.82 -6.19
C ARG A 22 -8.87 4.10 -6.27
N PHE A 23 -9.53 4.09 -5.11
CA PHE A 23 -10.98 4.24 -5.01
C PHE A 23 -11.40 5.71 -4.99
N GLY A 24 -10.61 6.56 -4.32
CA GLY A 24 -10.87 7.99 -4.16
C GLY A 24 -9.61 8.84 -4.37
N GLY A 25 -9.67 10.10 -3.96
CA GLY A 25 -8.53 11.02 -4.03
C GLY A 25 -7.28 10.43 -3.37
N GLU A 26 -7.39 9.96 -2.14
CA GLU A 26 -6.24 9.43 -1.39
C GLU A 26 -6.50 8.01 -0.85
N GLU A 27 -7.60 7.40 -1.29
CA GLU A 27 -8.07 6.10 -0.80
C GLU A 27 -7.68 4.99 -1.76
N PHE A 28 -7.15 3.90 -1.20
CA PHE A 28 -6.80 2.68 -1.92
C PHE A 28 -7.59 1.50 -1.38
N VAL A 29 -7.98 0.61 -2.28
CA VAL A 29 -8.72 -0.62 -1.96
C VAL A 29 -7.99 -1.79 -2.59
N VAL A 30 -7.90 -2.91 -1.85
CA VAL A 30 -7.44 -4.19 -2.36
C VAL A 30 -8.59 -5.19 -2.28
N ALA A 31 -9.04 -5.68 -3.42
CA ALA A 31 -9.98 -6.80 -3.50
C ALA A 31 -9.20 -8.11 -3.58
N MET A 32 -9.50 -9.02 -2.65
CA MET A 32 -8.79 -10.29 -2.48
C MET A 32 -9.79 -11.46 -2.58
N PRO A 33 -10.17 -11.89 -3.80
CA PRO A 33 -11.02 -13.06 -3.99
C PRO A 33 -10.44 -14.30 -3.32
N ASP A 34 -11.31 -15.21 -2.89
CA ASP A 34 -10.93 -16.51 -2.31
C ASP A 34 -9.89 -16.42 -1.19
N THR A 35 -9.89 -15.30 -0.45
CA THR A 35 -8.93 -15.08 0.63
C THR A 35 -9.62 -15.07 1.99
N PRO A 36 -9.27 -16.02 2.87
CA PRO A 36 -9.70 -16.03 4.26
C PRO A 36 -9.35 -14.73 4.99
N ILE A 37 -10.20 -14.34 5.95
CA ILE A 37 -10.10 -13.04 6.63
C ILE A 37 -8.81 -12.86 7.43
N ASP A 38 -8.30 -13.93 8.04
CA ASP A 38 -7.02 -13.97 8.76
C ASP A 38 -5.83 -13.68 7.83
N ILE A 39 -5.86 -14.26 6.62
CA ILE A 39 -4.87 -13.98 5.58
C ILE A 39 -5.00 -12.54 5.08
N ALA A 40 -6.23 -12.04 4.89
CA ALA A 40 -6.46 -10.65 4.50
C ALA A 40 -5.91 -9.67 5.53
N PHE A 41 -6.13 -9.91 6.83
CA PHE A 41 -5.54 -9.11 7.90
C PHE A 41 -4.01 -9.14 7.88
N ALA A 42 -3.40 -10.32 7.71
CA ALA A 42 -1.95 -10.43 7.63
C ALA A 42 -1.35 -9.66 6.43
N VAL A 43 -2.04 -9.66 5.28
CA VAL A 43 -1.65 -8.86 4.11
C VAL A 43 -1.80 -7.36 4.39
N ALA A 44 -2.90 -6.95 5.01
CA ALA A 44 -3.14 -5.55 5.38
C ALA A 44 -2.06 -5.03 6.36
N ASP A 45 -1.71 -5.80 7.38
CA ASP A 45 -0.65 -5.44 8.34
C ASP A 45 0.73 -5.37 7.67
N ARG A 46 1.02 -6.29 6.74
CA ARG A 46 2.26 -6.24 5.96
C ARG A 46 2.32 -4.97 5.12
N ILE A 47 1.23 -4.63 4.42
CA ILE A 47 1.13 -3.39 3.63
C ILE A 47 1.36 -2.18 4.53
N ARG A 48 0.68 -2.13 5.68
CA ARG A 48 0.80 -1.07 6.68
C ARG A 48 2.25 -0.86 7.10
N ALA A 49 2.92 -1.94 7.50
CA ALA A 49 4.32 -1.91 7.91
C ALA A 49 5.23 -1.44 6.76
N LYS A 50 5.06 -1.95 5.53
CA LYS A 50 5.87 -1.54 4.37
C LYS A 50 5.65 -0.09 3.95
N VAL A 51 4.46 0.46 4.15
CA VAL A 51 4.20 1.88 3.90
C VAL A 51 4.93 2.76 4.93
N ALA A 52 4.99 2.34 6.20
CA ALA A 52 5.66 3.08 7.27
C ALA A 52 7.19 2.88 7.33
N GLU A 53 7.72 1.76 6.84
CA GLU A 53 9.13 1.35 7.02
C GLU A 53 10.15 2.29 6.35
N GLU A 54 9.82 2.80 5.17
CA GLU A 54 10.75 3.61 4.37
C GLU A 54 10.18 5.01 4.14
N PRO A 55 10.95 6.09 4.37
CA PRO A 55 10.54 7.42 3.98
C PRO A 55 10.24 7.51 2.47
N ILE A 56 9.31 8.39 2.10
CA ILE A 56 8.92 8.63 0.72
C ILE A 56 9.78 9.77 0.16
N PRO A 57 10.59 9.54 -0.89
CA PRO A 57 11.33 10.61 -1.53
C PRO A 57 10.38 11.57 -2.26
N LEU A 58 10.60 12.87 -2.09
CA LEU A 58 9.86 13.93 -2.76
C LEU A 58 10.72 14.60 -3.86
N PRO A 59 10.09 15.25 -4.86
CA PRO A 59 10.82 15.83 -5.99
C PRO A 59 11.81 16.94 -5.61
N ASP A 60 11.63 17.57 -4.46
CA ASP A 60 12.51 18.61 -3.90
C ASP A 60 13.70 18.04 -3.11
N GLY A 61 13.87 16.71 -3.10
CA GLY A 61 14.94 16.01 -2.39
C GLY A 61 14.64 15.76 -0.91
N THR A 62 13.51 16.23 -0.39
CA THR A 62 13.10 15.93 0.98
C THR A 62 12.54 14.50 1.08
N GLN A 63 12.50 13.97 2.31
CA GLN A 63 11.95 12.65 2.60
C GLN A 63 10.79 12.78 3.59
N LEU A 64 9.64 12.23 3.23
CA LEU A 64 8.44 12.22 4.07
C LEU A 64 8.36 10.89 4.82
N SER A 65 8.48 10.93 6.15
CA SER A 65 8.17 9.78 6.99
C SER A 65 6.66 9.66 7.17
N VAL A 66 6.12 8.45 6.96
CA VAL A 66 4.69 8.18 7.04
C VAL A 66 4.41 7.33 8.28
N THR A 67 3.36 7.68 9.01
CA THR A 67 2.82 6.86 10.11
C THR A 67 1.49 6.26 9.66
N MET A 68 1.21 5.02 10.07
CA MET A 68 -0.01 4.28 9.75
C MET A 68 -0.52 3.48 10.94
#